data_AF-A0A978V373-F1
#
_entry.id   AF-A0A978V373-F1
#
_cell.length_a   1.000
_cell.length_b   1.000
_cell.length_c   1.000
_cell.angle_alpha   90.00
_cell.angle_beta   90.00
_cell.angle_gamma   90.00
#
_symmetry.space_group_name_H-M   'P 1'
#
loop_
_entity.id
_entity.type
_entity.pdbx_description
1 polymer ?
#
loop_
_entity_poly.entity_id
_entity_poly.type
_entity_poly.pdbx_seq_one_letter_code
_entity_poly.pdbx_strand_id
1 'polypeptide(L)'
;MIGSRRLSIAGHKPVYRKTSLPAESSFSRVAKLRQVWWLDIRGRIETNILSPKSTYGAYFVYKLDECCWAFKNKPVEFRVYFEGEEEVHEHEHGGGCKVFLDPSEDEQGLCQFRDDWWLEVEMGEFFNDGSEDNRVVVCSLMGTDNYISKGGLVVEGIEFRPKSGT
;
A
#
# COMPACT_ATOMS: atom_id res chain seq x y z
N MET A 1 6.70 -3.54 9.69
CA MET A 1 6.08 -2.43 8.94
C MET A 1 7.14 -1.68 8.14
N ILE A 2 6.83 -1.28 6.90
CA ILE A 2 7.53 -0.22 6.17
C ILE A 2 6.74 1.08 6.37
N GLY A 3 7.25 2.00 7.20
CA GLY A 3 6.63 3.31 7.35
C GLY A 3 6.84 4.22 6.13
N SER A 4 6.00 5.25 5.98
CA SER A 4 5.95 6.13 4.80
C SER A 4 7.28 6.78 4.40
N ARG A 5 8.23 6.91 5.34
CA ARG A 5 9.58 7.44 5.07
C ARG A 5 10.38 6.54 4.14
N ARG A 6 10.15 5.22 4.20
CA ARG A 6 10.86 4.18 3.45
C ARG A 6 10.09 3.74 2.20
N LEU A 7 8.89 4.29 1.98
CA LEU A 7 8.16 4.10 0.73
C LEU A 7 8.75 4.99 -0.35
N SER A 8 8.89 4.43 -1.55
CA SER A 8 9.07 5.20 -2.77
C SER A 8 7.71 5.74 -3.20
N ILE A 9 7.62 7.04 -3.48
CA ILE A 9 6.40 7.69 -3.94
C ILE A 9 6.77 8.50 -5.18
N ALA A 10 6.32 8.04 -6.34
CA ALA A 10 6.51 8.70 -7.62
C ALA A 10 5.20 9.32 -8.12
N GLY A 11 5.33 10.42 -8.83
CA GLY A 11 4.21 11.10 -9.50
C GLY A 11 4.69 12.25 -10.37
N HIS A 12 3.89 12.63 -11.37
CA HIS A 12 4.19 13.79 -12.22
C HIS A 12 3.70 15.09 -11.53
N LYS A 13 4.62 16.05 -11.33
CA LYS A 13 4.44 17.27 -10.51
C LYS A 13 3.88 16.99 -9.09
N PRO A 14 4.51 16.11 -8.30
CA PRO A 14 3.93 15.66 -7.06
C PRO A 14 4.06 16.75 -6.00
N VAL A 15 2.94 17.27 -5.51
CA VAL A 15 2.94 18.06 -4.27
C VAL A 15 2.56 17.10 -3.15
N TYR A 16 3.56 16.59 -2.43
CA TYR A 16 3.32 15.87 -1.18
C TYR A 16 4.09 16.54 -0.04
N ARG A 17 3.57 16.42 1.17
CA ARG A 17 4.23 16.90 2.38
C ARG A 17 4.38 15.72 3.34
N LYS A 18 5.62 15.43 3.74
CA LYS A 18 5.86 14.55 4.88
C LYS A 18 5.63 15.37 6.15
N THR A 19 4.54 15.11 6.85
CA THR A 19 4.20 15.79 8.11
C THR A 19 4.31 14.82 9.28
N SER A 20 4.82 15.29 10.42
CA SER A 20 4.68 14.60 11.69
C SER A 20 3.26 14.82 12.21
N LEU A 21 2.56 13.77 12.62
CA LEU A 21 1.32 13.92 13.39
C LEU A 21 1.65 14.43 14.81
N PRO A 22 0.73 15.13 15.49
CA PRO A 22 0.90 15.45 16.90
C PRO A 22 0.86 14.16 17.74
N ALA A 23 1.89 13.98 18.58
CA ALA A 23 2.08 13.18 19.80
C ALA A 23 1.36 11.84 20.09
N GLU A 24 0.33 11.39 19.37
CA GLU A 24 -0.36 10.11 19.64
C GLU A 24 0.29 8.89 18.96
N SER A 25 1.29 9.12 18.10
CA SER A 25 2.06 8.06 17.46
C SER A 25 3.55 8.33 17.66
N SER A 26 4.19 7.59 18.56
CA SER A 26 5.60 7.74 18.90
C SER A 26 6.56 7.36 17.75
N PHE A 27 6.05 7.00 16.56
CA PHE A 27 6.87 6.57 15.42
C PHE A 27 6.52 7.11 14.03
N SER A 28 5.40 7.81 13.80
CA SER A 28 4.88 7.97 12.43
C SER A 28 5.02 9.39 11.86
N ARG A 29 6.06 9.66 11.04
CA ARG A 29 5.92 10.68 9.99
C ARG A 29 5.07 10.04 8.90
N VAL A 30 3.97 10.68 8.54
CA VAL A 30 3.05 10.24 7.50
C VAL A 30 3.37 10.96 6.18
N ALA A 31 2.97 10.38 5.06
CA ALA A 31 3.06 11.04 3.76
C ALA A 31 1.66 11.51 3.33
N LYS A 32 1.43 12.83 3.30
CA LYS A 32 0.19 13.40 2.75
C LYS A 32 0.38 13.78 1.29
N LEU A 33 -0.35 13.12 0.40
CA LEU A 33 -0.46 13.47 -1.01
C LEU A 33 -1.43 14.64 -1.16
N ARG A 34 -0.91 15.83 -1.52
CA ARG A 34 -1.79 16.98 -1.78
C ARG A 34 -2.41 16.88 -3.16
N GLN A 35 -1.59 16.69 -4.18
CA GLN A 35 -2.08 16.51 -5.55
C GLN A 35 -1.05 15.75 -6.40
N VAL A 36 -1.51 14.72 -7.10
CA VAL A 36 -0.71 13.93 -8.04
C VAL A 36 -1.55 13.55 -9.26
N TRP A 37 -0.94 13.53 -10.45
CA TRP A 37 -1.58 13.04 -11.68
C TRP A 37 -1.35 11.54 -11.85
N TRP A 38 -0.10 11.12 -11.72
CA TRP A 38 0.32 9.73 -11.64
C TRP A 38 0.65 9.37 -10.19
N LEU A 39 0.18 8.22 -9.73
CA LEU A 39 0.43 7.69 -8.39
C LEU A 39 1.10 6.32 -8.53
N ASP A 40 2.30 6.20 -7.98
CA ASP A 40 3.02 4.93 -7.80
C ASP A 40 3.69 4.95 -6.42
N ILE A 41 3.22 4.09 -5.52
CA ILE A 41 3.78 3.91 -4.17
C ILE A 41 4.35 2.50 -4.08
N ARG A 42 5.63 2.39 -3.72
CA ARG A 42 6.29 1.09 -3.55
C ARG A 42 6.92 0.96 -2.18
N GLY A 43 6.67 -0.17 -1.53
CA GLY A 43 7.40 -0.65 -0.37
C GLY A 43 8.25 -1.85 -0.74
N ARG A 44 9.45 -1.93 -0.18
CA ARG A 44 10.38 -3.04 -0.38
C ARG A 44 10.80 -3.57 0.98
N ILE A 45 10.73 -4.89 1.16
CA ILE A 45 11.14 -5.57 2.39
C ILE A 45 11.98 -6.79 2.05
N GLU A 46 13.10 -6.94 2.76
CA GLU A 46 13.91 -8.16 2.72
C GLU A 46 13.20 -9.25 3.53
N THR A 47 13.15 -10.49 3.02
CA THR A 47 12.46 -11.58 3.72
C THR A 47 13.22 -12.10 4.94
N ASN A 48 14.53 -11.86 5.03
CA ASN A 48 15.39 -12.26 6.14
C ASN A 48 15.00 -11.63 7.50
N ILE A 49 14.35 -10.46 7.48
CA ILE A 49 13.86 -9.79 8.70
C ILE A 49 12.47 -10.26 9.12
N LEU A 50 11.86 -11.16 8.35
CA LEU A 50 10.59 -11.81 8.66
C LEU A 50 10.84 -13.24 9.11
N SER A 51 9.92 -13.79 9.89
CA SER A 51 9.99 -15.18 10.29
C SER A 51 9.88 -16.09 9.06
N PRO A 52 10.73 -17.12 8.92
CA PRO A 52 10.65 -18.05 7.81
C PRO A 52 9.42 -18.98 7.95
N LYS A 53 9.14 -19.74 6.89
CA LYS A 53 8.06 -20.74 6.79
C LYS A 53 6.69 -20.19 7.15
N SER A 54 6.42 -18.95 6.77
CA SER A 54 5.21 -18.22 7.14
C SER A 54 4.63 -17.49 5.94
N THR A 55 3.32 -17.59 5.75
CA THR A 55 2.60 -16.73 4.81
C THR A 55 2.35 -15.38 5.47
N TYR A 56 2.70 -14.30 4.78
CA TYR A 56 2.47 -12.94 5.24
C TYR A 56 1.43 -12.26 4.37
N GLY A 57 0.43 -11.64 5.01
CA GLY A 57 -0.40 -10.62 4.38
C GLY A 57 0.29 -9.25 4.44
N ALA A 58 0.23 -8.51 3.34
CA ALA A 58 0.68 -7.12 3.25
C ALA A 58 -0.54 -6.19 3.31
N TYR A 59 -0.55 -5.25 4.24
CA TYR A 59 -1.68 -4.35 4.50
C TYR A 59 -1.25 -2.90 4.29
N PHE A 60 -1.94 -2.19 3.39
CA PHE A 60 -1.73 -0.77 3.18
C PHE A 60 -2.51 0.03 4.21
N VAL A 61 -1.83 0.85 5.02
CA VAL A 61 -2.43 1.62 6.11
C VAL A 61 -2.47 3.11 5.77
N TYR A 62 -3.67 3.68 5.74
CA TYR A 62 -3.92 5.03 5.23
C TYR A 62 -5.11 5.75 5.89
N LYS A 63 -5.21 7.05 5.65
CA LYS A 63 -6.36 7.90 5.99
C LYS A 63 -6.73 8.72 4.77
N LEU A 64 -8.00 9.11 4.69
CA LEU A 64 -8.49 10.09 3.74
C LEU A 64 -8.72 11.41 4.46
N ASP A 65 -8.14 12.47 3.91
CA ASP A 65 -8.39 13.85 4.36
C ASP A 65 -9.82 14.29 3.98
N GLU A 66 -10.38 15.28 4.67
CA GLU A 66 -11.71 15.83 4.32
C GLU A 66 -11.77 16.35 2.88
N CYS A 67 -10.64 16.86 2.38
CA CYS A 67 -10.46 17.26 0.99
C CYS A 67 -9.94 16.11 0.12
N CYS A 68 -10.33 14.86 0.35
CA CYS A 68 -10.00 13.72 -0.52
C CYS A 68 -10.83 13.77 -1.81
N TRP A 69 -10.21 13.43 -2.94
CA TRP A 69 -10.93 13.28 -4.21
C TRP A 69 -10.34 12.20 -5.11
N ALA A 70 -11.11 11.82 -6.12
CA ALA A 70 -10.84 10.78 -7.12
C ALA A 70 -10.82 9.33 -6.59
N PHE A 71 -10.40 9.07 -5.36
CA PHE A 71 -10.28 7.71 -4.81
C PHE A 71 -11.60 6.95 -4.63
N LYS A 72 -12.74 7.64 -4.66
CA LYS A 72 -14.09 7.05 -4.67
C LYS A 72 -14.51 6.49 -6.04
N ASN A 73 -14.01 7.09 -7.12
CA ASN A 73 -14.45 6.77 -8.49
C ASN A 73 -13.33 6.22 -9.36
N LYS A 74 -12.10 6.17 -8.83
CA LYS A 74 -10.91 5.70 -9.54
C LYS A 74 -10.17 4.72 -8.63
N PRO A 75 -10.15 3.42 -8.99
CA PRO A 75 -9.48 2.44 -8.16
C PRO A 75 -7.97 2.63 -8.22
N VAL A 76 -7.29 2.03 -7.26
CA VAL A 76 -5.86 1.77 -7.31
C VAL A 76 -5.65 0.29 -7.53
N GLU A 77 -4.53 -0.07 -8.14
CA GLU A 77 -4.11 -1.45 -8.32
C GLU A 77 -3.01 -1.79 -7.33
N PHE A 78 -3.26 -2.79 -6.50
CA PHE A 78 -2.28 -3.36 -5.59
C PHE A 78 -1.60 -4.57 -6.22
N ARG A 79 -0.30 -4.72 -5.97
CA ARG A 79 0.46 -5.92 -6.33
C ARG A 79 1.45 -6.27 -5.23
N VAL A 80 1.65 -7.56 -4.99
CA VAL A 80 2.68 -8.12 -4.10
C VAL A 80 3.43 -9.20 -4.86
N TYR A 81 4.75 -9.06 -4.98
CA TYR A 81 5.58 -9.96 -5.77
C TYR A 81 7.03 -9.94 -5.27
N PHE A 82 7.80 -10.97 -5.61
CA PHE A 82 9.24 -10.94 -5.38
C PHE A 82 9.95 -10.13 -6.46
N GLU A 83 10.95 -9.36 -6.07
CA GLU A 83 11.80 -8.64 -7.01
C GLU A 83 12.42 -9.61 -8.03
N GLY A 84 12.38 -9.24 -9.31
CA GLY A 84 12.80 -10.09 -10.43
C GLY A 84 11.68 -10.96 -11.02
N GLU A 85 10.52 -11.05 -10.37
CA GLU A 85 9.34 -11.77 -10.89
C GLU A 85 8.30 -10.83 -11.55
N GLU A 86 8.66 -9.56 -11.82
CA GLU A 86 7.76 -8.53 -12.39
C GLU A 86 7.21 -8.88 -13.80
N GLU A 87 7.85 -9.80 -14.54
CA GLU A 87 7.65 -9.94 -15.99
C GLU A 87 6.64 -11.01 -16.44
N VAL A 88 6.05 -11.84 -15.57
CA VAL A 88 5.38 -13.08 -16.05
C VAL A 88 3.87 -12.94 -16.33
N HIS A 89 3.21 -11.82 -16.00
CA HIS A 89 1.74 -11.74 -16.13
C HIS A 89 1.23 -10.48 -16.83
N GLU A 90 1.64 -10.31 -18.09
CA GLU A 90 0.75 -9.68 -19.07
C GLU A 90 -0.37 -10.69 -19.39
N HIS A 91 -1.63 -10.23 -19.44
CA HIS A 91 -2.88 -11.00 -19.64
C HIS A 91 -3.62 -11.48 -18.37
N GLU A 92 -4.53 -10.62 -17.91
CA GLU A 92 -5.82 -10.88 -17.20
C GLU A 92 -5.87 -11.76 -15.93
N HIS A 93 -4.78 -12.36 -15.47
CA HIS A 93 -4.71 -13.09 -14.18
C HIS A 93 -3.45 -12.79 -13.37
N GLY A 94 -2.80 -11.65 -13.64
CA GLY A 94 -1.57 -11.25 -12.96
C GLY A 94 -1.80 -10.58 -11.62
N GLY A 95 -2.12 -11.37 -10.58
CA GLY A 95 -1.89 -11.12 -9.14
C GLY A 95 -2.30 -9.78 -8.51
N GLY A 96 -2.87 -8.85 -9.28
CA GLY A 96 -3.15 -7.49 -8.86
C GLY A 96 -4.61 -7.30 -8.46
N CYS A 97 -4.83 -6.65 -7.31
CA CYS A 97 -6.17 -6.36 -6.81
C CYS A 97 -6.52 -4.90 -7.06
N LYS A 98 -7.65 -4.63 -7.73
CA LYS A 98 -8.16 -3.27 -7.91
C LYS A 98 -9.10 -2.91 -6.75
N VAL A 99 -8.80 -1.82 -6.05
CA VAL A 99 -9.57 -1.39 -4.88
C VAL A 99 -9.83 0.10 -4.92
N PHE A 100 -11.04 0.53 -4.54
CA PHE A 100 -11.34 1.92 -4.23
C PHE A 100 -10.91 2.23 -2.79
N LEU A 101 -10.04 3.22 -2.61
CA LEU A 101 -9.57 3.62 -1.28
C LEU A 101 -10.61 4.45 -0.51
N ASP A 102 -11.67 4.89 -1.17
CA ASP A 102 -12.81 5.56 -0.56
C ASP A 102 -14.08 4.75 -0.89
N PRO A 103 -14.28 3.58 -0.22
CA PRO A 103 -15.36 2.67 -0.56
C PRO A 103 -16.72 3.28 -0.24
N SER A 104 -17.71 3.02 -1.11
CA SER A 104 -19.13 3.25 -0.78
C SER A 104 -19.60 2.28 0.30
N GLU A 105 -20.81 2.48 0.84
CA GLU A 105 -21.40 1.56 1.84
C GLU A 105 -21.46 0.09 1.37
N ASP A 106 -21.57 -0.13 0.05
CA ASP A 106 -21.64 -1.46 -0.56
C ASP A 106 -20.26 -2.14 -0.75
N GLU A 107 -19.16 -1.38 -0.68
CA GLU A 107 -17.78 -1.85 -0.94
C GLU A 107 -16.91 -1.90 0.33
N GLN A 108 -17.50 -1.66 1.50
CA GLN A 108 -16.83 -1.61 2.81
C GLN A 108 -16.11 -2.91 3.22
N GLY A 109 -16.30 -4.02 2.51
CA GLY A 109 -15.66 -5.29 2.84
C GLY A 109 -14.14 -5.33 2.62
N LEU A 110 -13.61 -4.51 1.70
CA LEU A 110 -12.18 -4.56 1.33
C LEU A 110 -11.31 -3.62 2.17
N CYS A 111 -11.82 -2.45 2.53
CA CYS A 111 -11.11 -1.51 3.40
C CYS A 111 -11.73 -1.54 4.80
N GLN A 112 -10.92 -1.79 5.82
CA GLN A 112 -11.36 -1.93 7.19
C GLN A 112 -10.93 -0.73 8.03
N PHE A 113 -11.85 -0.22 8.85
CA PHE A 113 -11.53 0.75 9.88
C PHE A 113 -10.87 0.04 11.08
N ARG A 114 -9.78 0.62 11.55
CA ARG A 114 -9.05 0.18 12.75
C ARG A 114 -9.42 1.03 13.96
N ASP A 115 -9.11 0.51 15.14
CA ASP A 115 -9.33 1.20 16.43
C ASP A 115 -8.48 2.49 16.58
N ASP A 116 -7.39 2.61 15.82
CA ASP A 116 -6.51 3.80 15.79
C ASP A 116 -6.93 4.84 14.73
N TRP A 117 -8.16 4.70 14.24
CA TRP A 117 -8.79 5.57 13.24
C TRP A 117 -8.15 5.51 11.85
N TRP A 118 -7.20 4.61 11.61
CA TRP A 118 -6.67 4.35 10.27
C TRP A 118 -7.58 3.39 9.50
N LEU A 119 -7.55 3.52 8.17
CA LEU A 119 -8.05 2.51 7.25
C LEU A 119 -6.93 1.55 6.90
N GLU A 120 -7.27 0.28 6.69
CA GLU A 120 -6.38 -0.69 6.10
C GLU A 120 -7.04 -1.49 4.99
N VAL A 121 -6.24 -1.94 4.04
CA VAL A 121 -6.66 -2.83 2.96
C VAL A 121 -5.56 -3.84 2.69
N GLU A 122 -5.93 -5.10 2.49
CA GLU A 122 -4.99 -6.14 2.11
C GLU A 122 -4.55 -5.94 0.65
N MET A 123 -3.25 -5.79 0.44
CA MET A 123 -2.65 -5.65 -0.90
C MET A 123 -2.46 -7.00 -1.59
N GLY A 124 -2.33 -8.07 -0.79
CA GLY A 124 -1.99 -9.42 -1.22
C GLY A 124 -1.14 -10.13 -0.16
N GLU A 125 -0.68 -11.32 -0.51
CA GLU A 125 0.13 -12.16 0.36
C GLU A 125 1.35 -12.75 -0.35
N PHE A 126 2.33 -13.20 0.43
CA PHE A 126 3.48 -13.96 -0.06
C PHE A 126 3.92 -14.97 0.99
N PHE A 127 4.55 -16.06 0.55
CA PHE A 127 5.14 -17.05 1.43
C PHE A 127 6.64 -16.80 1.60
N ASN A 128 7.09 -16.65 2.85
CA ASN A 128 8.51 -16.61 3.17
C ASN A 128 9.01 -18.04 3.41
N ASP A 129 9.76 -18.61 2.47
CA ASP A 129 10.32 -19.95 2.58
C ASP A 129 11.55 -20.05 3.51
N GLY A 130 12.14 -18.90 3.86
CA GLY A 130 13.39 -18.84 4.62
C GLY A 130 14.64 -19.15 3.79
N SER A 131 14.59 -18.96 2.47
CA SER A 131 15.74 -19.09 1.58
C SER A 131 16.90 -18.18 2.00
N GLU A 132 18.14 -18.67 1.81
CA GLU A 132 19.37 -17.93 2.15
C GLU A 132 19.65 -16.77 1.18
N ASP A 133 18.98 -16.75 0.03
CA ASP A 133 19.20 -15.80 -1.08
C ASP A 133 18.69 -14.38 -0.81
N ASN A 134 18.30 -14.07 0.44
CA ASN A 134 17.79 -12.77 0.89
C ASN A 134 16.83 -12.09 -0.10
N ARG A 135 15.75 -12.80 -0.44
CA ARG A 135 14.77 -12.33 -1.42
C ARG A 135 14.12 -11.02 -0.95
N VAL A 136 13.79 -10.16 -1.91
CA VAL A 136 13.08 -8.90 -1.64
C VAL A 136 11.65 -9.03 -2.13
N VAL A 137 10.69 -8.70 -1.27
CA VAL A 137 9.29 -8.55 -1.65
C VAL A 137 9.00 -7.08 -1.93
N VAL A 138 8.32 -6.84 -3.04
CA VAL A 138 7.84 -5.54 -3.47
C VAL A 138 6.32 -5.50 -3.33
N CYS A 139 5.84 -4.49 -2.62
CA CYS A 139 4.42 -4.16 -2.53
C CYS A 139 4.20 -2.85 -3.29
N SER A 140 3.33 -2.87 -4.30
CA SER A 140 3.07 -1.73 -5.18
C SER A 140 1.61 -1.30 -5.10
N LEU A 141 1.38 0.01 -5.09
CA LEU A 141 0.09 0.67 -5.29
C LEU A 141 0.24 1.60 -6.50
N MET A 142 -0.53 1.34 -7.55
CA MET A 142 -0.54 2.16 -8.77
C MET A 142 -1.90 2.78 -9.01
N GLY A 143 -1.95 4.06 -9.36
CA GLY A 143 -3.17 4.69 -9.86
C GLY A 143 -3.53 4.19 -11.26
N THR A 144 -4.81 3.92 -11.52
CA THR A 144 -5.26 3.38 -12.82
C THR A 144 -5.63 4.44 -13.86
N ASP A 145 -5.69 5.72 -13.48
CA ASP A 145 -6.08 6.84 -14.35
C ASP A 145 -5.09 7.99 -14.17
N ASN A 146 -4.41 8.41 -15.23
CA ASN A 146 -3.43 9.50 -15.18
C ASN A 146 -3.96 10.84 -15.70
N TYR A 147 -5.21 10.89 -16.16
CA TYR A 147 -5.87 12.09 -16.67
C TYR A 147 -6.62 12.86 -15.58
N ILE A 148 -6.92 12.20 -14.46
CA ILE A 148 -7.57 12.82 -13.30
C ILE A 148 -6.56 12.92 -12.17
N SER A 149 -6.31 14.16 -11.74
CA SER A 149 -5.49 14.40 -10.56
C SER A 149 -6.21 13.89 -9.30
N LYS A 150 -5.44 13.44 -8.31
CA LYS A 150 -5.92 12.82 -7.06
C LYS A 150 -5.22 13.49 -5.89
N GLY A 151 -5.86 13.51 -4.72
CA GLY A 151 -5.28 14.13 -3.54
C GLY A 151 -6.06 13.81 -2.28
N GLY A 152 -5.49 14.19 -1.14
CA GLY A 152 -6.05 13.94 0.19
C GLY A 152 -5.71 12.56 0.78
N LEU A 153 -4.94 11.72 0.09
CA LEU A 153 -4.46 10.45 0.65
C LEU A 153 -3.34 10.69 1.66
N VAL A 154 -3.51 10.20 2.88
CA VAL A 154 -2.51 10.22 3.95
C VAL A 154 -2.03 8.79 4.18
N VAL A 155 -0.74 8.54 4.04
CA VAL A 155 -0.18 7.19 4.12
C VAL A 155 0.66 7.05 5.37
N GLU A 156 0.37 6.02 6.17
CA GLU A 156 1.21 5.60 7.28
C GLU A 156 2.31 4.66 6.80
N GLY A 157 1.95 3.62 6.06
CA GLY A 157 2.91 2.59 5.67
C GLY A 157 2.26 1.32 5.14
N ILE A 158 3.09 0.27 5.08
CA ILE A 158 2.69 -1.10 4.75
C ILE A 158 3.04 -1.99 5.93
N GLU A 159 2.04 -2.67 6.49
CA GLU A 159 2.20 -3.65 7.56
C GLU A 159 2.28 -5.06 6.99
N PHE A 160 3.09 -5.91 7.64
CA PHE A 160 3.26 -7.31 7.27
C PHE A 160 2.87 -8.14 8.47
N ARG A 161 1.87 -9.00 8.31
CA ARG A 161 1.36 -9.83 9.41
C ARG A 161 1.36 -11.29 8.99
N PRO A 162 1.88 -12.21 9.83
CA PRO A 162 1.78 -13.62 9.53
C PRO A 162 0.30 -14.02 9.53
N LYS A 163 -0.12 -14.75 8.51
CA LYS A 163 -1.42 -15.42 8.49
C LYS A 163 -1.28 -16.76 9.19
N SER A 164 -2.29 -17.12 9.98
CA SER A 164 -2.38 -18.48 10.52
C SER A 164 -2.37 -19.46 9.35
N GLY A 165 -1.48 -20.45 9.40
CA GLY A 165 -1.34 -21.42 8.30
C GLY A 165 -2.68 -22.06 7.95
N THR A 166 -3.08 -21.93 6.69
CA THR A 166 -4.16 -22.71 6.08
C THR A 166 -3.70 -24.12 5.75
#